data_AF-A0ABC8V103-F1
#
_entry.id   AF-A0ABC8V103-F1
#
_cell.length_a   1.000
_cell.length_b   1.000
_cell.length_c   1.000
_cell.angle_alpha   90.00
_cell.angle_beta   90.00
_cell.angle_gamma   90.00
#
_symmetry.space_group_name_H-M   'P 1'
#
loop_
_entity.id
_entity.type
_entity.pdbx_description
1 polymer ?
#
loop_
_entity_poly.entity_id
_entity_poly.type
_entity_poly.pdbx_seq_one_letter_code
_entity_poly.pdbx_strand_id
1 'polypeptide(L)'
;MSKLHEFPEEVKKLHPRFAELKEFHGIEDGRPLIGVAGPQKMASGLISITLQCVGASIVEKPPLTKKLPATTTVGKLKNLCRTFFKLKSIKPILFLQEEGSPLPTLLADDMASFIDLGVGNESTILVDEES
;
A
#
# COMPACT_ATOMS: atom_id res chain seq x y z
N MET A 1 -16.06 1.19 -10.51
CA MET A 1 -15.35 2.43 -10.14
C MET A 1 -16.37 3.56 -10.08
N SER A 2 -16.92 3.83 -8.90
CA SER A 2 -17.95 4.85 -8.69
C SER A 2 -17.29 6.24 -8.69
N LYS A 3 -17.67 7.10 -9.63
CA LYS A 3 -17.15 8.47 -9.85
C LYS A 3 -17.48 9.49 -8.74
N LEU A 4 -17.88 9.01 -7.55
CA LEU A 4 -18.40 9.87 -6.48
C LEU A 4 -17.32 10.72 -5.78
N HIS A 5 -16.04 10.51 -6.09
CA HIS A 5 -14.95 11.27 -5.47
C HIS A 5 -14.76 12.68 -6.08
N GLU A 6 -15.29 12.94 -7.28
CA GLU A 6 -15.07 14.23 -7.98
C GLU A 6 -16.11 15.33 -7.66
N PHE A 7 -17.20 15.01 -6.94
CA PHE A 7 -18.29 15.94 -6.70
C PHE A 7 -18.80 15.89 -5.24
N PRO A 8 -18.17 16.61 -4.30
CA PRO A 8 -18.57 16.59 -2.89
C PRO A 8 -20.04 17.03 -2.68
N GLU A 9 -20.55 17.90 -3.56
CA GLU A 9 -21.95 18.35 -3.54
C GLU A 9 -22.94 17.27 -4.01
N GLU A 10 -22.53 16.38 -4.94
CA GLU A 10 -23.36 15.23 -5.34
C GLU A 10 -23.40 14.17 -4.25
N VAL A 11 -22.28 13.93 -3.56
CA VAL A 11 -22.21 13.00 -2.42
C VAL A 11 -23.12 13.48 -1.29
N LYS A 12 -23.11 14.78 -0.96
CA LYS A 12 -24.04 15.36 0.03
C LYS A 12 -25.51 15.17 -0.36
N LYS A 13 -25.84 15.31 -1.64
CA LYS A 13 -27.21 15.18 -2.14
C LYS A 13 -27.70 13.72 -2.19
N LEU A 14 -26.83 12.80 -2.59
CA LEU A 14 -27.15 11.36 -2.72
C LEU A 14 -27.07 10.61 -1.38
N HIS A 15 -26.18 11.06 -0.48
CA HIS A 15 -25.88 10.38 0.79
C HIS A 15 -25.87 11.39 1.96
N PRO A 16 -27.05 11.87 2.40
CA PRO A 16 -27.15 12.89 3.45
C PRO A 16 -26.55 12.47 4.79
N ARG A 17 -26.47 11.16 5.07
CA ARG A 17 -25.87 10.61 6.30
C ARG A 17 -24.36 10.34 6.19
N PHE A 18 -23.77 10.50 5.01
CA PHE A 18 -22.36 10.17 4.79
C PHE A 18 -21.43 11.03 5.66
N ALA A 19 -21.71 12.34 5.76
CA ALA A 19 -20.91 13.25 6.57
C ALA A 19 -20.94 12.90 8.06
N GLU A 20 -22.13 12.64 8.60
CA GLU A 20 -22.34 12.26 10.00
C GLU A 20 -21.66 10.93 10.34
N LEU A 21 -21.84 9.91 9.49
CA LEU A 21 -21.23 8.59 9.70
C LEU A 21 -19.71 8.63 9.57
N LYS A 22 -19.20 9.40 8.62
CA LYS A 22 -17.77 9.60 8.42
C LYS A 22 -17.12 10.23 9.64
N GLU A 23 -17.75 11.26 10.21
CA GLU A 23 -17.30 11.91 11.44
C GLU A 23 -17.40 10.95 12.64
N PHE A 24 -18.54 10.27 12.80
CA PHE A 24 -18.77 9.31 13.89
C PHE A 24 -17.76 8.16 13.91
N HIS A 25 -17.36 7.68 12.74
CA HIS A 25 -16.40 6.58 12.61
C HIS A 25 -14.95 7.05 12.47
N GLY A 26 -14.67 8.36 12.53
CA GLY A 26 -13.32 8.90 12.38
C GLY A 26 -12.66 8.55 11.04
N ILE A 27 -13.46 8.39 9.98
CA ILE A 27 -12.95 8.06 8.64
C ILE A 27 -12.44 9.36 8.02
N GLU A 28 -11.12 9.56 8.02
CA GLU A 28 -10.51 10.63 7.22
C GLU A 28 -10.80 10.39 5.73
N ASP A 29 -10.99 11.46 4.95
CA ASP A 29 -10.94 11.32 3.50
C ASP A 29 -9.61 10.67 3.16
N GLY A 30 -9.64 9.47 2.57
CA GLY A 30 -8.45 8.79 2.09
C GLY A 30 -7.60 9.80 1.35
N ARG A 31 -6.45 10.14 1.93
CA ARG A 31 -5.65 11.31 1.54
C ARG A 31 -5.52 11.36 0.02
N PRO A 32 -5.84 12.49 -0.63
CA PRO A 32 -5.50 12.66 -2.04
C PRO A 32 -3.99 12.86 -2.13
N LEU A 33 -3.23 11.77 -2.17
CA LEU A 33 -1.77 11.83 -2.37
C LEU A 33 -1.36 11.90 -3.84
N ILE A 34 -2.31 12.04 -4.77
CA ILE A 34 -2.01 12.29 -6.18
C ILE A 34 -2.95 13.39 -6.68
N GLY A 35 -2.53 14.63 -6.44
CA GLY A 35 -3.18 15.80 -7.02
C GLY A 35 -3.15 15.77 -8.54
N VAL A 36 -4.34 15.95 -9.11
CA VAL A 36 -4.65 16.62 -10.37
C VAL A 36 -4.14 15.96 -11.66
N ALA A 37 -5.12 15.60 -12.48
CA ALA A 37 -5.03 15.29 -13.90
C ALA A 37 -4.21 16.34 -14.67
N GLY A 38 -2.99 15.97 -15.05
CA GLY A 38 -2.11 16.67 -15.97
C GLY A 38 -0.98 15.73 -16.41
N PRO A 39 -0.17 16.08 -17.45
CA PRO A 39 0.97 15.26 -17.86
C PRO A 39 1.98 15.15 -16.72
N GLN A 40 1.86 14.10 -15.91
CA GLN A 40 2.61 13.93 -14.69
C GLN A 40 4.05 13.53 -15.02
N LYS A 41 4.99 14.38 -14.59
CA LYS A 41 6.42 14.06 -14.60
C LYS A 41 6.64 12.74 -13.86
N MET A 42 7.42 11.82 -14.42
CA MET A 42 7.67 10.45 -13.91
C MET A 42 8.01 10.35 -12.41
N ALA A 43 8.52 11.43 -11.81
CA ALA A 43 8.86 11.49 -10.39
C ALA A 43 7.66 11.61 -9.43
N SER A 44 6.49 12.06 -9.92
CA SER A 44 5.29 12.29 -9.08
C SER A 44 4.50 11.02 -8.73
N GLY A 45 4.80 9.89 -9.38
CA GLY A 45 4.12 8.60 -9.13
C GLY A 45 4.88 7.62 -8.23
N LEU A 46 5.94 8.08 -7.55
CA LEU A 46 6.73 7.23 -6.65
C LEU A 46 6.23 7.36 -5.21
N ILE A 47 6.03 6.22 -4.55
CA ILE A 47 5.72 6.11 -3.12
C ILE A 47 6.94 5.58 -2.37
N SER A 48 7.14 6.04 -1.14
CA SER A 48 8.17 5.53 -0.25
C SER A 48 7.56 4.46 0.66
N ILE A 49 8.01 3.23 0.55
CA ILE A 49 7.55 2.12 1.40
C ILE A 49 8.69 1.63 2.30
N THR A 50 8.34 1.11 3.47
CA THR A 50 9.29 0.50 4.41
C THR A 50 9.13 -1.01 4.39
N LEU A 51 10.22 -1.73 4.10
CA LEU A 51 10.24 -3.20 4.09
C LEU A 51 10.84 -3.70 5.40
N GLN A 52 10.05 -4.41 6.19
CA GLN A 52 10.51 -5.05 7.42
C GLN A 52 10.52 -6.55 7.24
N CYS A 53 11.66 -7.17 7.55
CA CYS A 53 11.78 -8.61 7.48
C CYS A 53 11.36 -9.25 8.80
N VAL A 54 10.46 -10.25 8.74
CA VAL A 54 9.97 -11.00 9.90
C VAL A 54 10.26 -12.50 9.81
N GLY A 55 10.75 -12.99 8.67
CA GLY A 55 11.07 -14.40 8.47
C GLY A 55 12.26 -14.90 9.30
N ALA A 56 12.16 -16.13 9.80
CA ALA A 56 13.12 -16.72 10.75
C ALA A 56 14.52 -16.96 10.17
N SER A 57 14.66 -17.22 8.85
CA SER A 57 15.98 -17.43 8.25
C SER A 57 16.75 -16.14 8.01
N ILE A 58 16.11 -14.99 8.24
CA ILE A 58 16.70 -13.68 8.02
C ILE A 58 17.06 -13.12 9.39
N VAL A 59 18.35 -13.22 9.75
CA VAL A 59 18.95 -12.46 10.85
C VAL A 59 18.47 -11.02 10.73
N GLU A 60 17.92 -10.48 11.83
CA GLU A 60 17.23 -9.19 11.94
C GLU A 60 17.97 -8.11 11.13
N LYS A 61 17.55 -7.95 9.87
CA LYS A 61 18.06 -6.91 8.99
C LYS A 61 17.28 -5.65 9.29
N PRO A 62 17.96 -4.49 9.34
CA PRO A 62 17.26 -3.24 9.58
C PRO A 62 16.18 -3.02 8.52
N PRO A 63 15.03 -2.43 8.89
CA PRO A 63 13.99 -2.07 7.95
C PRO A 63 14.56 -1.25 6.79
N LEU A 64 14.13 -1.55 5.56
CA LEU A 64 14.65 -0.96 4.34
C LEU A 64 13.60 -0.08 3.67
N THR A 65 13.80 1.23 3.68
CA THR A 65 12.93 2.16 2.97
C THR A 65 13.33 2.26 1.50
N LYS A 66 12.36 2.04 0.59
CA LYS A 66 12.55 2.12 -0.87
C LYS A 66 11.47 2.96 -1.52
N LYS A 67 11.89 3.79 -2.48
CA LYS A 67 10.98 4.54 -3.35
C LYS A 67 10.67 3.69 -4.58
N LEU A 68 9.40 3.37 -4.78
CA LEU A 68 8.91 2.56 -5.89
C LEU A 68 7.70 3.23 -6.55
N PRO A 69 7.47 2.99 -7.85
CA PRO A 69 6.23 3.44 -8.48
C PRO A 69 5.00 2.83 -7.81
N ALA A 70 3.93 3.62 -7.65
CA ALA A 70 2.63 3.13 -7.16
C ALA A 70 1.99 2.08 -8.08
N THR A 71 2.44 2.00 -9.34
CA THR A 71 2.04 0.98 -10.31
C THR A 71 2.85 -0.33 -10.21
N THR A 72 3.78 -0.42 -9.24
CA THR A 72 4.53 -1.65 -9.00
C THR A 72 3.58 -2.73 -8.52
N THR A 73 3.70 -3.92 -9.10
CA THR A 73 2.88 -5.08 -8.71
C THR A 73 3.53 -5.85 -7.57
N VAL A 74 2.71 -6.59 -6.82
CA VAL A 74 3.18 -7.45 -5.72
C VAL A 74 4.22 -8.46 -6.20
N GLY A 75 4.04 -9.06 -7.38
CA GLY A 75 5.01 -10.00 -7.95
C GLY A 75 6.39 -9.36 -8.22
N LYS A 76 6.41 -8.11 -8.69
CA LYS A 76 7.67 -7.35 -8.85
C LYS A 76 8.32 -7.06 -7.50
N LEU A 77 7.51 -6.70 -6.49
CA LEU A 77 8.02 -6.47 -5.14
C LEU A 77 8.62 -7.73 -4.53
N LYS A 78 7.95 -8.89 -4.64
CA LYS A 78 8.46 -10.19 -4.18
C LYS A 78 9.84 -10.50 -4.76
N ASN A 79 10.03 -10.26 -6.05
CA ASN A 79 11.33 -10.43 -6.71
C ASN A 79 12.41 -9.46 -6.20
N LEU A 80 12.05 -8.20 -5.94
CA LEU A 80 12.97 -7.22 -5.34
C LEU A 80 13.36 -7.62 -3.91
N CYS A 81 12.41 -8.08 -3.09
CA CYS A 81 12.66 -8.54 -1.72
C CYS A 81 13.67 -9.70 -1.68
N ARG A 82 13.63 -10.64 -2.64
CA ARG A 82 14.65 -11.70 -2.75
C ARG A 82 16.06 -11.12 -2.87
N THR A 83 16.21 -10.07 -3.67
CA THR A 83 17.51 -9.41 -3.91
C THR A 83 17.95 -8.61 -2.68
N PHE A 84 17.05 -7.81 -2.10
CA PHE A 84 17.38 -6.96 -0.93
C PHE A 84 17.72 -7.79 0.30
N PHE A 85 16.95 -8.84 0.57
CA PHE A 85 17.13 -9.68 1.75
C PHE A 85 18.01 -10.91 1.49
N LYS A 86 18.50 -11.13 0.26
CA LYS A 86 19.35 -12.26 -0.16
C LYS A 86 18.72 -13.62 0.14
N LEU A 87 17.42 -13.76 -0.14
CA LEU A 87 16.67 -14.99 0.06
C LEU A 87 17.12 -16.03 -0.96
N LYS A 88 17.76 -17.11 -0.50
CA LYS A 88 18.53 -18.01 -1.38
C LYS A 88 17.71 -18.95 -2.25
N SER A 89 16.41 -19.09 -2.02
CA SER A 89 15.46 -19.84 -2.88
C SER A 89 14.01 -19.77 -2.37
N ILE A 90 13.80 -19.14 -1.21
CA ILE A 90 12.49 -19.08 -0.56
C ILE A 90 11.62 -18.03 -1.25
N LYS A 91 10.35 -18.37 -1.45
CA LYS A 91 9.37 -17.41 -1.97
C LYS A 91 8.96 -16.49 -0.81
N PRO A 92 9.15 -15.17 -0.95
CA PRO A 92 8.72 -14.25 0.09
C PRO A 92 7.19 -14.13 0.08
N ILE A 93 6.60 -14.21 1.26
CA ILE A 93 5.22 -13.84 1.53
C ILE A 93 5.23 -12.39 1.99
N LEU A 94 4.31 -11.57 1.46
CA LEU A 94 4.25 -10.15 1.77
C LEU A 94 2.95 -9.84 2.50
N PHE A 95 3.04 -9.03 3.55
CA PHE A 95 1.89 -8.53 4.27
C PHE A 95 1.94 -7.01 4.40
N LEU A 96 0.81 -6.34 4.21
CA LEU A 96 0.67 -4.91 4.46
C LEU A 96 0.31 -4.70 5.94
N GLN A 97 1.10 -3.90 6.64
CA GLN A 97 0.81 -3.45 7.99
C GLN A 97 0.16 -2.06 7.93
N GLU A 98 -1.14 -2.02 8.21
CA GLU A 98 -1.90 -0.77 8.28
C GLU A 98 -1.97 -0.26 9.72
N GLU A 99 -1.83 1.05 9.89
CA GLU A 99 -1.97 1.69 11.19
C GLU A 99 -3.39 1.50 11.73
N GLY A 100 -3.52 0.97 12.95
CA GLY A 100 -4.80 0.67 13.57
C GLY A 100 -5.39 -0.71 13.25
N SER A 101 -4.80 -1.48 12.33
CA SER A 101 -5.21 -2.88 12.12
C SER A 101 -4.47 -3.81 13.09
N PRO A 102 -5.18 -4.70 13.82
CA PRO A 102 -4.54 -5.67 14.71
C PRO A 102 -3.81 -6.79 13.95
N LEU A 103 -4.14 -7.00 12.67
CA LEU A 103 -3.57 -8.05 11.84
C LEU A 103 -3.12 -7.50 10.48
N PRO A 104 -1.94 -7.90 9.99
CA PRO A 104 -1.45 -7.46 8.69
C PRO A 104 -2.18 -8.19 7.55
N THR A 105 -2.38 -7.49 6.43
CA THR A 105 -3.17 -7.96 5.28
C THR A 105 -2.27 -8.69 4.30
N LEU A 106 -2.59 -9.95 3.97
CA LEU A 106 -1.81 -10.76 3.02
C LEU A 106 -1.91 -10.21 1.58
N LEU A 107 -0.75 -9.99 0.95
CA LEU A 107 -0.65 -9.60 -0.46
C LEU A 107 -0.48 -10.83 -1.35
N ALA A 108 -1.60 -11.52 -1.60
CA ALA A 108 -1.62 -12.79 -2.34
C ALA A 108 -1.54 -12.61 -3.87
N ASP A 109 -2.25 -11.64 -4.43
CA ASP A 109 -2.33 -11.42 -5.87
C ASP A 109 -1.07 -10.74 -6.42
N ASP A 110 -0.28 -11.46 -7.20
CA ASP A 110 0.95 -10.97 -7.82
C ASP A 110 0.72 -9.91 -8.90
N MET A 111 -0.49 -9.86 -9.48
CA MET A 111 -0.87 -8.92 -10.53
C MET A 111 -1.41 -7.61 -9.98
N ALA A 112 -1.89 -7.61 -8.73
CA ALA A 112 -2.35 -6.40 -8.05
C ALA A 112 -1.21 -5.40 -7.87
N SER A 113 -1.53 -4.12 -8.09
CA SER A 113 -0.58 -3.01 -7.90
C SER A 113 -0.75 -2.36 -6.52
N PHE A 114 0.25 -1.60 -6.09
CA PHE A 114 0.20 -0.88 -4.81
C PHE A 114 -0.99 0.07 -4.71
N ILE A 115 -1.33 0.77 -5.79
CA ILE A 115 -2.50 1.66 -5.81
C ILE A 115 -3.82 0.89 -5.64
N ASP A 116 -3.95 -0.30 -6.22
CA ASP A 116 -5.17 -1.13 -6.10
C ASP A 116 -5.33 -1.68 -4.68
N LEU A 117 -4.21 -1.93 -4.01
CA LEU A 117 -4.12 -2.45 -2.65
C LEU A 117 -4.13 -1.37 -1.58
N GLY A 118 -4.25 -0.09 -1.96
CA GLY A 118 -4.25 1.03 -1.01
C GLY A 118 -2.88 1.28 -0.35
N VAL A 119 -1.79 0.73 -0.88
CA VAL A 119 -0.44 0.96 -0.37
C VAL A 119 -0.02 2.39 -0.70
N GLY A 120 0.14 3.20 0.35
CA GLY A 120 0.46 4.61 0.27
C GLY A 120 1.94 4.91 0.47
N ASN A 121 2.23 6.20 0.55
CA ASN A 121 3.50 6.66 1.09
C ASN A 121 3.61 6.23 2.55
N GLU A 122 4.83 6.02 3.03
CA GLU A 122 5.19 5.56 4.38
C GLU A 122 4.56 4.25 4.86
N SER A 123 3.95 3.47 3.96
CA SER A 123 3.39 2.16 4.29
C SER A 123 4.47 1.14 4.65
N THR A 124 4.18 0.29 5.63
CA THR A 124 5.07 -0.79 6.07
C THR A 124 4.61 -2.12 5.48
N ILE A 125 5.53 -2.80 4.80
CA ILE A 125 5.30 -4.14 4.25
C ILE A 125 6.21 -5.12 4.99
N LEU A 126 5.59 -6.13 5.60
CA LEU A 126 6.26 -7.22 6.27
C LEU A 126 6.63 -8.28 5.22
N VAL A 127 7.87 -8.76 5.29
CA VAL A 127 8.42 -9.80 4.41
C VAL A 127 8.67 -11.04 5.24
N ASP A 128 7.96 -12.11 4.91
CA ASP A 128 8.05 -13.41 5.56
C ASP A 128 8.44 -14.51 4.56
N GLU A 129 8.70 -15.70 5.07
CA GLU A 129 9.19 -16.87 4.34
C GLU A 129 8.10 -17.94 4.24
N GLU A 130 7.77 -18.38 3.02
CA GLU A 130 6.96 -19.59 2.82
C GLU A 130 7.79 -20.82 3.25
N SER A 131 7.38 -21.46 4.36
CA SER A 131 8.05 -22.63 4.96
C SER A 131 7.92 -23.90 4.13
#